data_AF-A0A1C7GRR6-F1
#
_entry.id   AF-A0A1C7GRR6-F1
#
_cell.length_a   1.000
_cell.length_b   1.000
_cell.length_c   1.000
_cell.angle_alpha   90.00
_cell.angle_beta   90.00
_cell.angle_gamma   90.00
#
_symmetry.space_group_name_H-M   'P 1'
#
loop_
_entity.id
_entity.type
_entity.pdbx_description
1 polymer ?
#
loop_
_entity_poly.entity_id
_entity_poly.type
_entity_poly.pdbx_seq_one_letter_code
_entity_poly.pdbx_strand_id
1 'polypeptide(L)'
;MPGLNYLHIGSRRTIKMETPKTPYGLEEHLSTLCQQAPQFKNLHSSWELNKRSCVSALKQVAQNYPHYSVHDELHSQNVVSNMEQLLGEDRLCKLSPTDTWRLLQLAYLHDFGMLLLYDNIEQEWESADFQEYLLGQLSLLHTCNQEDVLKLDYISNGYAADYIHPRFLAEMLRLGDLLDADNSRFEPTAELVTGELPQDSAAHKGKHEATIHLLITPEQIEYRADCPNHSVYRETRVFLDWLESELTFAAINWLSLIPKELGGTAPRLTKKELLLNGKPDIENTSDLRFGISQEKAFEIIEGSGIYNDKMIFLRELIQNAEDASKIQLWRDLQKRPDLYLVDNADKNDLSHLQPYDIKAEAFDSYKITVDMRQEPDEKFRIRIIDRGTGMSVDTVKQMCRVGTSYHQDKARRREIEAMPAWLRPTAGFGIGLQSVFLVAPVFTIYSRPEEGAIKVTVESRKKEGYVQIEKGEFWEEQGTCVEVVFDQLQINIPMKKSYDPFGEDSGTADTIYKDFCDNMKHWVELSWFPVDITQDCLLLKKIRNELWNDFQPGDCQQKGPFLVTQTTYEGIQVWDRRLTRCSILSLVLMHLHRSICL
;
A
#
# COMPACT_ATOMS: atom_id res chain seq x y z
N MET A 1 -14.22 4.21 65.29
CA MET A 1 -13.94 5.36 64.41
C MET A 1 -12.44 5.42 64.16
N PRO A 2 -11.97 5.91 63.00
CA PRO A 2 -12.67 6.31 61.76
C PRO A 2 -12.23 5.43 60.57
N GLY A 3 -12.95 5.27 59.45
CA GLY A 3 -13.89 6.18 58.80
C GLY A 3 -13.20 6.87 57.63
N LEU A 4 -12.92 6.15 56.54
CA LEU A 4 -12.46 6.73 55.28
C LEU A 4 -13.67 6.87 54.35
N ASN A 5 -14.17 8.10 54.30
CA ASN A 5 -15.22 8.56 53.40
C ASN A 5 -14.76 8.40 51.95
N TYR A 6 -15.46 7.55 51.18
CA TYR A 6 -15.52 7.72 49.74
C TYR A 6 -16.33 8.99 49.47
N LEU A 7 -15.63 10.03 49.01
CA LEU A 7 -16.23 11.23 48.46
C LEU A 7 -17.13 10.82 47.28
N HIS A 8 -18.44 10.89 47.51
CA HIS A 8 -19.42 11.01 46.44
C HIS A 8 -19.02 12.20 45.57
N ILE A 9 -18.52 11.91 44.36
CA ILE A 9 -18.47 12.91 43.29
C ILE A 9 -19.94 13.23 43.01
N GLY A 10 -20.35 14.42 43.46
CA GLY A 10 -21.72 14.88 43.34
C GLY A 10 -22.20 14.82 41.90
N SER A 11 -23.46 14.41 41.73
CA SER A 11 -24.19 14.61 40.50
C SER A 11 -24.18 16.11 40.18
N ARG A 12 -23.34 16.50 39.21
CA ARG A 12 -23.51 17.80 38.54
C ARG A 12 -24.87 17.74 37.87
N ARG A 13 -25.68 18.77 38.14
CA ARG A 13 -27.02 18.96 37.57
C ARG A 13 -26.96 18.74 36.06
N THR A 14 -27.41 17.57 35.60
CA THR A 14 -27.89 17.42 34.24
C THR A 14 -29.03 18.41 34.11
N ILE A 15 -28.84 19.45 33.31
CA ILE A 15 -29.93 20.33 32.92
C ILE A 15 -30.90 19.43 32.15
N LYS A 16 -31.99 19.00 32.79
CA LYS A 16 -33.08 18.31 32.11
C LYS A 16 -33.74 19.34 31.20
N MET A 17 -33.29 19.42 29.95
CA MET A 17 -33.97 20.17 28.91
C MET A 17 -35.26 19.42 28.57
N GLU A 18 -36.38 20.13 28.43
CA GLU A 18 -37.62 19.52 27.99
C GLU A 18 -37.45 19.07 26.54
N THR A 19 -37.74 17.80 26.24
CA THR A 19 -37.75 17.29 24.87
C THR A 19 -38.76 18.11 24.05
N PRO A 20 -38.35 18.76 22.95
CA PRO A 20 -39.27 19.56 22.14
C PRO A 20 -40.43 18.70 21.65
N LYS A 21 -41.66 19.24 21.68
CA LYS A 21 -42.84 18.58 21.08
C LYS A 21 -42.80 18.53 19.55
N THR A 22 -41.79 19.14 18.92
CA THR A 22 -41.39 18.94 17.52
C THR A 22 -40.05 19.64 17.27
N PRO A 23 -39.05 18.91 16.75
CA PRO A 23 -38.09 19.49 15.81
C PRO A 23 -38.05 18.66 14.52
N TYR A 24 -38.21 19.33 13.38
CA TYR A 24 -37.97 18.75 12.07
C TYR A 24 -36.58 19.26 11.64
N GLY A 25 -35.59 18.39 11.49
CA GLY A 25 -34.20 18.73 11.11
C GLY A 25 -33.22 19.05 12.26
N LEU A 26 -31.92 18.84 12.00
CA LEU A 26 -30.80 19.15 12.91
C LEU A 26 -30.64 20.66 13.14
N GLU A 27 -30.91 21.49 12.13
CA GLU A 27 -30.83 22.97 12.24
C GLU A 27 -31.88 23.53 13.22
N GLU A 28 -33.12 23.09 13.09
CA GLU A 28 -34.24 23.45 13.95
C GLU A 28 -34.04 22.95 15.38
N HIS A 29 -33.48 21.74 15.53
CA HIS A 29 -33.12 21.19 16.83
C HIS A 29 -32.06 22.04 17.53
N LEU A 30 -30.98 22.41 16.83
CA LEU A 30 -29.95 23.30 17.38
C LEU A 30 -30.53 24.66 17.79
N SER A 31 -31.34 25.26 16.91
CA SER A 31 -32.01 26.55 17.18
C SER A 31 -32.87 26.48 18.43
N THR A 32 -33.67 25.43 18.57
CA THR A 32 -34.55 25.22 19.72
C THR A 32 -33.76 25.05 21.01
N LEU A 33 -32.71 24.21 21.01
CA LEU A 33 -31.86 24.00 22.18
C LEU A 33 -31.16 25.30 22.63
N CYS A 34 -30.62 26.07 21.68
CA CYS A 34 -29.96 27.35 21.98
C CYS A 34 -30.94 28.43 22.48
N GLN A 35 -32.21 28.38 22.08
CA GLN A 35 -33.25 29.27 22.62
C GLN A 35 -33.62 28.91 24.06
N GLN A 36 -33.71 27.62 24.38
CA GLN A 36 -34.04 27.13 25.73
C GLN A 36 -32.89 27.32 26.73
N ALA A 37 -31.64 27.28 26.26
CA ALA A 37 -30.43 27.29 27.08
C ALA A 37 -29.45 28.39 26.64
N PRO A 38 -29.53 29.61 27.22
CA PRO A 38 -28.75 30.78 26.79
C PRO A 38 -27.22 30.59 26.76
N GLN A 39 -26.69 29.66 27.56
CA GLN A 39 -25.27 29.34 27.57
C GLN A 39 -24.77 28.78 26.22
N PHE A 40 -25.65 28.20 25.41
CA PHE A 40 -25.32 27.65 24.10
C PHE A 40 -25.61 28.61 22.94
N LYS A 41 -26.06 29.85 23.19
CA LYS A 41 -26.41 30.82 22.15
C LYS A 41 -25.29 31.05 21.12
N ASN A 42 -24.04 31.02 21.56
CA ASN A 42 -22.87 31.20 20.69
C ASN A 42 -22.72 30.05 19.67
N LEU A 43 -23.20 28.84 19.95
CA LEU A 43 -23.15 27.72 19.00
C LEU A 43 -24.03 27.99 17.79
N HIS A 44 -25.28 28.44 18.00
CA HIS A 44 -26.17 28.81 16.90
C HIS A 44 -25.62 29.96 16.07
N SER A 45 -25.10 31.03 16.70
CA SER A 45 -24.49 32.14 15.98
C SER A 45 -23.23 31.72 15.19
N SER A 46 -22.41 30.83 15.77
CA SER A 46 -21.25 30.25 15.09
C SER A 46 -21.66 29.41 13.87
N TRP A 47 -22.71 28.59 14.01
CA TRP A 47 -23.27 27.82 12.91
C TRP A 47 -23.76 28.71 11.76
N GLU A 48 -24.57 29.73 12.02
CA GLU A 48 -25.09 30.62 10.97
C GLU A 48 -23.97 31.34 10.20
N LEU A 49 -22.91 31.76 10.90
CA LEU A 49 -21.75 32.40 10.27
C LEU A 49 -20.93 31.41 9.44
N ASN A 50 -20.68 30.22 9.98
CA ASN A 50 -19.90 29.19 9.29
C ASN A 50 -20.63 28.67 8.06
N LYS A 51 -21.93 28.35 8.15
CA LYS A 51 -22.76 27.93 7.01
C LYS A 51 -22.65 28.94 5.86
N ARG A 52 -22.86 30.24 6.13
CA ARG A 52 -22.73 31.29 5.11
C ARG A 52 -21.35 31.34 4.47
N SER A 53 -20.30 31.17 5.26
CA SER A 53 -18.91 31.18 4.79
C SER A 53 -18.60 29.94 3.94
N CYS A 54 -19.01 28.76 4.40
CA CYS A 54 -18.81 27.48 3.70
C CYS A 54 -19.58 27.47 2.39
N VAL A 55 -20.86 27.87 2.37
CA VAL A 55 -21.66 27.98 1.15
C VAL A 55 -21.02 28.90 0.12
N SER A 56 -20.47 30.05 0.56
CA SER A 56 -19.75 30.94 -0.35
C SER A 56 -18.46 30.32 -0.87
N ALA A 57 -17.79 29.51 -0.05
CA ALA A 57 -16.56 28.85 -0.42
C ALA A 57 -16.84 27.70 -1.40
N LEU A 58 -17.73 26.75 -1.06
CA LEU A 58 -18.10 25.57 -1.85
C LEU A 58 -18.48 25.89 -3.32
N LYS A 59 -19.04 27.06 -3.59
CA LYS A 59 -19.26 27.56 -4.97
C LYS A 59 -17.99 27.58 -5.83
N GLN A 60 -16.81 27.77 -5.22
CA GLN A 60 -15.52 27.74 -5.90
C GLN A 60 -15.05 26.31 -6.16
N VAL A 61 -15.43 25.31 -5.35
CA VAL A 61 -15.12 23.90 -5.63
C VAL A 61 -15.73 23.49 -6.96
N ALA A 62 -17.02 23.79 -7.15
CA ALA A 62 -17.74 23.51 -8.38
C ALA A 62 -17.10 24.20 -9.62
N GLN A 63 -16.47 25.38 -9.43
CA GLN A 63 -15.77 26.09 -10.50
C GLN A 63 -14.39 25.51 -10.81
N ASN A 64 -13.65 25.09 -9.77
CA ASN A 64 -12.27 24.61 -9.90
C ASN A 64 -12.18 23.13 -10.30
N TYR A 65 -13.20 22.33 -9.99
CA TYR A 65 -13.26 20.88 -10.26
C TYR A 65 -14.48 20.50 -11.12
N PRO A 66 -14.59 21.04 -12.34
CA PRO A 66 -15.75 20.84 -13.22
C PRO A 66 -16.00 19.38 -13.65
N HIS A 67 -14.96 18.53 -13.59
CA HIS A 67 -15.02 17.14 -14.04
C HIS A 67 -15.32 16.13 -12.91
N TYR A 68 -15.52 16.63 -11.70
CA TYR A 68 -15.88 15.85 -10.52
C TYR A 68 -17.35 16.10 -10.15
N SER A 69 -17.89 15.29 -9.24
CA SER A 69 -19.21 15.52 -8.64
C SER A 69 -19.36 16.96 -8.13
N VAL A 70 -20.57 17.51 -8.15
CA VAL A 70 -20.81 18.86 -7.64
C VAL A 70 -20.83 18.81 -6.10
N HIS A 71 -19.82 19.41 -5.45
CA HIS A 71 -19.71 19.48 -3.98
C HIS A 71 -20.10 20.89 -3.53
N ASP A 72 -21.36 21.24 -3.74
CA ASP A 72 -21.93 22.54 -3.43
C ASP A 72 -22.80 22.50 -2.16
N GLU A 73 -23.55 23.57 -1.91
CA GLU A 73 -24.46 23.63 -0.76
C GLU A 73 -25.51 22.51 -0.76
N LEU A 74 -25.95 22.05 -1.93
CA LEU A 74 -26.96 21.00 -2.04
C LEU A 74 -26.41 19.66 -1.55
N HIS A 75 -25.16 19.33 -1.91
CA HIS A 75 -24.46 18.14 -1.38
C HIS A 75 -24.43 18.15 0.15
N SER A 76 -23.96 19.24 0.76
CA SER A 76 -23.91 19.35 2.22
C SER A 76 -25.30 19.22 2.86
N GLN A 77 -26.36 19.72 2.22
CA GLN A 77 -27.74 19.55 2.68
C GLN A 77 -28.22 18.10 2.61
N ASN A 78 -27.89 17.37 1.53
CA ASN A 78 -28.22 15.96 1.40
C ASN A 78 -27.52 15.13 2.49
N VAL A 79 -26.24 15.39 2.75
CA VAL A 79 -25.49 14.72 3.83
C VAL A 79 -26.18 14.93 5.19
N VAL A 80 -26.59 16.16 5.50
CA VAL A 80 -27.39 16.46 6.71
C VAL A 80 -28.70 15.68 6.72
N SER A 81 -29.44 15.66 5.61
CA SER A 81 -30.72 14.94 5.52
C SER A 81 -30.54 13.43 5.71
N ASN A 82 -29.47 12.84 5.18
CA ASN A 82 -29.15 11.43 5.36
C ASN A 82 -28.83 11.13 6.82
N MET A 83 -28.04 11.98 7.50
CA MET A 83 -27.80 11.85 8.95
C MET A 83 -29.11 11.92 9.74
N GLU A 84 -30.01 12.83 9.40
CA GLU A 84 -31.32 12.96 10.03
C GLU A 84 -32.17 11.70 9.86
N GLN A 85 -32.19 11.11 8.66
CA GLN A 85 -32.90 9.87 8.36
C GLN A 85 -32.31 8.66 9.11
N LEU A 86 -30.98 8.58 9.22
CA LEU A 86 -30.27 7.54 10.00
C LEU A 86 -30.55 7.62 11.50
N LEU A 87 -30.74 8.84 12.02
CA LEU A 87 -31.05 9.07 13.43
C LEU A 87 -32.54 8.84 13.71
N GLY A 88 -33.40 9.34 12.84
CA GLY A 88 -34.84 9.44 13.09
C GLY A 88 -35.16 10.42 14.23
N GLU A 89 -36.43 10.79 14.35
CA GLU A 89 -36.88 11.79 15.33
C GLU A 89 -36.51 11.41 16.78
N ASP A 90 -36.63 10.12 17.12
CA ASP A 90 -36.38 9.57 18.45
C ASP A 90 -34.91 9.71 18.92
N ARG A 91 -33.93 9.61 18.03
CA ARG A 91 -32.51 9.80 18.38
C ARG A 91 -32.13 11.27 18.26
N LEU A 92 -32.63 11.95 17.23
CA LEU A 92 -32.35 13.36 16.97
C LEU A 92 -32.71 14.23 18.18
N CYS A 93 -33.90 14.05 18.76
CA CYS A 93 -34.36 14.83 19.91
C CYS A 93 -33.53 14.64 21.20
N LYS A 94 -32.68 13.60 21.25
CA LYS A 94 -31.81 13.28 22.40
C LYS A 94 -30.39 13.83 22.24
N LEU A 95 -30.04 14.38 21.08
CA LEU A 95 -28.71 14.93 20.84
C LEU A 95 -28.44 16.16 21.71
N SER A 96 -27.20 16.27 22.19
CA SER A 96 -26.72 17.45 22.91
C SER A 96 -26.56 18.65 21.96
N PRO A 97 -26.64 19.89 22.46
CA PRO A 97 -26.39 21.08 21.64
C PRO A 97 -25.02 21.03 20.94
N THR A 98 -24.00 20.49 21.61
CA THR A 98 -22.64 20.38 21.04
C THR A 98 -22.57 19.34 19.93
N ASP A 99 -23.16 18.16 20.12
CA ASP A 99 -23.18 17.10 19.08
C ASP A 99 -24.00 17.55 17.86
N THR A 100 -25.18 18.15 18.08
CA THR A 100 -26.01 18.70 16.98
C THR A 100 -25.28 19.76 16.19
N TRP A 101 -24.66 20.74 16.89
CA TRP A 101 -23.84 21.76 16.25
C TRP A 101 -22.70 21.14 15.45
N ARG A 102 -22.07 20.08 15.95
CA ARG A 102 -20.90 19.48 15.30
C ARG A 102 -21.26 18.67 14.06
N LEU A 103 -22.36 17.91 14.06
CA LEU A 103 -22.86 17.21 12.87
C LEU A 103 -23.08 18.19 11.71
N LEU A 104 -23.74 19.33 12.00
CA LEU A 104 -23.98 20.39 11.02
C LEU A 104 -22.68 20.98 10.47
N GLN A 105 -21.71 21.28 11.35
CA GLN A 105 -20.41 21.82 10.93
C GLN A 105 -19.62 20.83 10.08
N LEU A 106 -19.63 19.55 10.43
CA LEU A 106 -18.93 18.50 9.69
C LEU A 106 -19.51 18.34 8.28
N ALA A 107 -20.83 18.32 8.14
CA ALA A 107 -21.47 18.19 6.83
C ALA A 107 -21.10 19.31 5.85
N TYR A 108 -20.85 20.54 6.33
CA TYR A 108 -20.46 21.68 5.48
C TYR A 108 -18.94 21.87 5.34
N LEU A 109 -18.12 21.21 6.16
CA LEU A 109 -16.66 21.35 6.16
C LEU A 109 -15.92 20.11 5.65
N HIS A 110 -16.58 18.96 5.50
CA HIS A 110 -15.90 17.73 5.10
C HIS A 110 -15.19 17.85 3.74
N ASP A 111 -15.79 18.55 2.78
CA ASP A 111 -15.20 18.84 1.46
C ASP A 111 -14.37 20.12 1.41
N PHE A 112 -14.17 20.81 2.54
CA PHE A 112 -13.44 22.09 2.54
C PHE A 112 -11.99 21.93 2.06
N GLY A 113 -11.40 20.73 2.19
CA GLY A 113 -10.10 20.39 1.63
C GLY A 113 -10.03 20.54 0.10
N MET A 114 -11.15 20.48 -0.62
CA MET A 114 -11.19 20.67 -2.07
C MET A 114 -11.06 22.13 -2.51
N LEU A 115 -11.18 23.11 -1.60
CA LEU A 115 -11.19 24.54 -1.95
C LEU A 115 -9.81 25.15 -2.24
N LEU A 116 -8.74 24.49 -1.84
CA LEU A 116 -7.42 25.09 -1.74
C LEU A 116 -6.40 24.21 -2.48
N LEU A 117 -5.49 24.84 -3.22
CA LEU A 117 -4.45 24.17 -4.00
C LEU A 117 -3.75 23.10 -3.15
N TYR A 118 -3.83 21.86 -3.63
CA TYR A 118 -3.54 20.59 -2.93
C TYR A 118 -2.25 20.58 -2.10
N ASP A 119 -1.18 21.22 -2.58
CA ASP A 119 0.16 21.03 -2.01
C ASP A 119 0.33 21.62 -0.59
N ASN A 120 -0.23 22.79 -0.31
CA ASN A 120 -0.06 23.45 0.99
C ASN A 120 -0.94 22.85 2.08
N ILE A 121 -2.10 22.30 1.70
CA ILE A 121 -2.97 21.62 2.66
C ILE A 121 -2.49 20.21 2.92
N GLU A 122 -2.08 19.40 1.94
CA GLU A 122 -1.56 18.06 2.24
C GLU A 122 -0.42 18.12 3.27
N GLN A 123 0.47 19.12 3.14
CA GLN A 123 1.53 19.36 4.13
C GLN A 123 0.99 19.78 5.50
N GLU A 124 0.01 20.68 5.56
CA GLU A 124 -0.60 21.10 6.82
C GLU A 124 -1.46 19.96 7.43
N TRP A 125 -2.02 19.08 6.61
CA TRP A 125 -2.83 17.95 7.01
C TRP A 125 -1.97 16.89 7.71
N GLU A 126 -0.74 16.71 7.24
CA GLU A 126 0.26 15.88 7.91
C GLU A 126 0.84 16.54 9.17
N SER A 127 0.58 17.84 9.40
CA SER A 127 1.09 18.53 10.59
C SER A 127 0.48 17.98 11.88
N ALA A 128 1.29 17.90 12.92
CA ALA A 128 0.83 17.50 14.25
C ALA A 128 -0.27 18.45 14.77
N ASP A 129 -0.18 19.75 14.47
CA ASP A 129 -1.14 20.76 14.93
C ASP A 129 -2.53 20.55 14.33
N PHE A 130 -2.62 20.24 13.03
CA PHE A 130 -3.88 19.93 12.37
C PHE A 130 -4.42 18.56 12.77
N GLN A 131 -3.53 17.57 12.90
CA GLN A 131 -3.89 16.26 13.42
C GLN A 131 -4.37 16.36 14.87
N GLU A 132 -3.93 17.31 15.70
CA GLU A 132 -4.49 17.54 17.03
C GLU A 132 -5.86 18.25 16.99
N TYR A 133 -6.21 18.88 15.87
CA TYR A 133 -7.48 19.56 15.70
C TYR A 133 -8.61 18.57 15.39
N LEU A 134 -9.49 18.34 16.37
CA LEU A 134 -10.61 17.38 16.30
C LEU A 134 -11.49 17.51 15.03
N LEU A 135 -11.63 18.70 14.44
CA LEU A 135 -12.44 18.85 13.22
C LEU A 135 -11.70 18.29 12.00
N GLY A 136 -10.40 18.55 11.93
CA GLY A 136 -9.52 18.05 10.88
C GLY A 136 -9.42 16.52 10.91
N GLN A 137 -9.29 15.93 12.10
CA GLN A 137 -9.32 14.48 12.28
C GLN A 137 -10.64 13.86 11.77
N LEU A 138 -11.79 14.39 12.20
CA LEU A 138 -13.10 13.86 11.82
C LEU A 138 -13.36 13.98 10.30
N SER A 139 -12.95 15.11 9.71
CA SER A 139 -13.01 15.30 8.27
C SER A 139 -12.03 14.43 7.49
N LEU A 140 -10.90 13.96 8.04
CA LEU A 140 -10.09 12.94 7.35
C LEU A 140 -10.80 11.60 7.32
N LEU A 141 -11.28 11.23 8.50
CA LEU A 141 -11.70 9.88 8.78
C LEU A 141 -12.85 9.43 7.90
N HIS A 142 -13.57 10.33 7.20
CA HIS A 142 -14.60 9.91 6.24
C HIS A 142 -14.06 9.18 5.00
N THR A 143 -12.80 9.40 4.64
CA THR A 143 -12.13 8.76 3.48
C THR A 143 -11.13 7.67 3.88
N CYS A 144 -10.84 7.53 5.18
CA CYS A 144 -9.89 6.55 5.73
C CYS A 144 -10.54 5.17 5.98
N ASN A 145 -9.77 4.25 6.55
CA ASN A 145 -10.28 2.94 6.96
C ASN A 145 -11.25 3.10 8.14
N GLN A 146 -12.41 2.42 8.09
CA GLN A 146 -13.42 2.43 9.15
C GLN A 146 -12.87 2.07 10.55
N GLU A 147 -11.86 1.18 10.64
CA GLU A 147 -11.25 0.83 11.93
C GLU A 147 -10.57 2.01 12.63
N ASP A 148 -10.14 3.04 11.88
CA ASP A 148 -9.50 4.23 12.44
C ASP A 148 -10.47 5.06 13.30
N VAL A 149 -11.79 4.94 13.06
CA VAL A 149 -12.83 5.57 13.90
C VAL A 149 -12.70 5.12 15.36
N LEU A 150 -12.33 3.86 15.60
CA LEU A 150 -12.21 3.30 16.96
C LEU A 150 -10.99 3.85 17.73
N LYS A 151 -10.04 4.50 17.05
CA LYS A 151 -8.87 5.13 17.67
C LYS A 151 -9.23 6.44 18.37
N LEU A 152 -10.32 7.10 17.97
CA LEU A 152 -10.81 8.30 18.62
C LEU A 152 -11.27 8.03 20.05
N ASP A 153 -11.26 9.06 20.89
CA ASP A 153 -11.91 9.00 22.20
C ASP A 153 -13.42 8.77 22.06
N TYR A 154 -13.98 7.93 22.93
CA TYR A 154 -15.41 7.67 22.95
C TYR A 154 -16.23 8.92 23.34
N ILE A 155 -15.72 9.70 24.29
CA ILE A 155 -16.34 10.92 24.81
C ILE A 155 -15.26 11.95 25.13
N SER A 156 -15.50 13.22 24.87
CA SER A 156 -14.60 14.33 25.20
C SER A 156 -15.37 15.55 25.72
N ASN A 157 -14.64 16.57 26.19
CA ASN A 157 -15.24 17.82 26.68
C ASN A 157 -15.78 18.64 25.50
N GLY A 158 -17.06 19.00 25.57
CA GLY A 158 -17.76 19.84 24.62
C GLY A 158 -17.84 21.31 25.06
N TYR A 159 -18.67 22.08 24.36
CA TYR A 159 -18.86 23.50 24.64
C TYR A 159 -19.68 23.72 25.92
N ALA A 160 -19.37 24.77 26.68
CA ALA A 160 -20.11 25.15 27.91
C ALA A 160 -20.36 23.99 28.92
N ALA A 161 -19.35 23.14 29.12
CA ALA A 161 -19.39 21.95 30.00
C ALA A 161 -20.37 20.85 29.57
N ASP A 162 -20.72 20.82 28.28
CA ASP A 162 -21.35 19.70 27.60
C ASP A 162 -20.31 18.62 27.25
N TYR A 163 -20.76 17.49 26.71
CA TYR A 163 -19.90 16.46 26.14
C TYR A 163 -20.04 16.39 24.63
N ILE A 164 -19.01 15.86 23.97
CA ILE A 164 -18.98 15.56 22.54
C ILE A 164 -18.61 14.08 22.35
N HIS A 165 -19.14 13.45 21.31
CA HIS A 165 -18.90 12.03 21.00
C HIS A 165 -18.17 11.85 19.66
N PRO A 166 -16.82 11.92 19.61
CA PRO A 166 -16.05 11.88 18.36
C PRO A 166 -16.32 10.69 17.45
N ARG A 167 -16.40 9.47 18.01
CA ARG A 167 -16.66 8.25 17.23
C ARG A 167 -18.01 8.29 16.52
N PHE A 168 -19.04 8.71 17.26
CA PHE A 168 -20.39 8.90 16.74
C PHE A 168 -20.41 9.91 15.59
N LEU A 169 -19.74 11.05 15.78
CA LEU A 169 -19.67 12.10 14.77
C LEU A 169 -18.97 11.64 13.48
N ALA A 170 -17.86 10.91 13.61
CA ALA A 170 -17.14 10.35 12.47
C ALA A 170 -18.01 9.35 11.70
N GLU A 171 -18.68 8.44 12.41
CA GLU A 171 -19.53 7.42 11.80
C GLU A 171 -20.75 8.03 11.08
N MET A 172 -21.39 9.04 11.68
CA MET A 172 -22.51 9.73 11.04
C MET A 172 -22.09 10.50 9.80
N LEU A 173 -20.89 11.08 9.79
CA LEU A 173 -20.33 11.70 8.58
C LEU A 173 -20.07 10.68 7.49
N ARG A 174 -19.42 9.56 7.83
CA ARG A 174 -19.14 8.46 6.91
C ARG A 174 -20.40 7.92 6.24
N LEU A 175 -21.39 7.56 7.05
CA LEU A 175 -22.66 7.03 6.53
C LEU A 175 -23.47 8.10 5.79
N GLY A 176 -23.48 9.34 6.26
CA GLY A 176 -24.20 10.45 5.64
C GLY A 176 -23.69 10.80 4.24
N ASP A 177 -22.36 10.87 4.08
CA ASP A 177 -21.70 11.11 2.79
C ASP A 177 -21.82 9.90 1.85
N LEU A 178 -21.60 8.69 2.36
CA LEU A 178 -21.73 7.46 1.56
C LEU A 178 -23.15 7.26 1.01
N LEU A 179 -24.17 7.65 1.77
CA LEU A 179 -25.58 7.56 1.36
C LEU A 179 -26.05 8.70 0.46
N ASP A 180 -25.20 9.70 0.17
CA ASP A 180 -25.47 10.68 -0.90
C ASP A 180 -25.26 10.05 -2.29
N ALA A 181 -26.12 9.07 -2.58
CA ALA A 181 -26.11 8.26 -3.78
C ALA A 181 -27.14 8.72 -4.83
N ASP A 182 -27.88 9.80 -4.57
CA ASP A 182 -28.96 10.28 -5.45
C ASP A 182 -28.44 11.11 -6.65
N ASN A 183 -29.34 11.35 -7.61
CA ASN A 183 -29.14 11.95 -8.92
C ASN A 183 -28.83 13.45 -8.92
N SER A 184 -28.95 14.12 -7.79
CA SER A 184 -28.74 15.57 -7.64
C SER A 184 -27.26 15.98 -7.62
N ARG A 185 -26.33 15.03 -7.64
CA ARG A 185 -24.88 15.26 -7.55
C ARG A 185 -24.20 15.73 -8.85
N PHE A 186 -24.92 15.71 -9.98
CA PHE A 186 -24.42 16.19 -11.28
C PHE A 186 -25.41 17.19 -11.90
N GLU A 187 -25.04 18.48 -11.95
CA GLU A 187 -25.87 19.50 -12.60
C GLU A 187 -25.71 19.42 -14.14
N PRO A 188 -26.79 19.24 -14.94
CA PRO A 188 -26.72 19.16 -16.40
C PRO A 188 -26.10 20.40 -17.06
N THR A 189 -26.21 21.57 -16.41
CA THR A 189 -25.67 22.84 -16.89
C THR A 189 -24.14 22.87 -16.84
N ALA A 190 -23.52 22.16 -15.89
CA ALA A 190 -22.06 22.07 -15.78
C ALA A 190 -21.48 21.30 -16.99
N GLU A 191 -22.09 20.19 -17.41
CA GLU A 191 -21.63 19.41 -18.57
C GLU A 191 -21.56 20.19 -19.88
N LEU A 192 -22.51 21.11 -20.09
CA LEU A 192 -22.56 21.96 -21.29
C LEU A 192 -21.35 22.88 -21.43
N VAL A 193 -20.66 23.18 -20.32
CA VAL A 193 -19.54 24.13 -20.25
C VAL A 193 -18.19 23.41 -20.19
N THR A 194 -18.14 22.17 -19.71
CA THR A 194 -16.91 21.51 -19.26
C THR A 194 -16.30 20.52 -20.27
N GLY A 195 -17.02 20.14 -21.33
CA GLY A 195 -16.52 19.18 -22.33
C GLY A 195 -16.68 17.72 -21.91
N GLU A 196 -15.97 16.79 -22.58
CA GLU A 196 -16.08 15.35 -22.31
C GLU A 196 -15.48 14.96 -20.95
N LEU A 197 -16.25 14.24 -20.12
CA LEU A 197 -15.80 13.68 -18.85
C LEU A 197 -14.78 12.55 -19.08
N PRO A 198 -13.76 12.39 -18.20
CA PRO A 198 -12.91 11.21 -18.18
C PRO A 198 -13.73 9.90 -18.07
N GLN A 199 -13.23 8.80 -18.64
CA GLN A 199 -13.95 7.51 -18.66
C GLN A 199 -14.36 7.01 -17.26
N ASP A 200 -13.53 7.23 -16.25
CA ASP A 200 -13.80 6.82 -14.86
C ASP A 200 -14.95 7.65 -14.24
N SER A 201 -15.04 8.94 -14.56
CA SER A 201 -16.12 9.83 -14.11
C SER A 201 -17.48 9.47 -14.75
N ALA A 202 -17.48 8.94 -15.97
CA ALA A 202 -18.71 8.57 -16.69
C ALA A 202 -19.40 7.34 -16.08
N ALA A 203 -18.63 6.33 -15.63
CA ALA A 203 -19.19 5.16 -14.94
C ALA A 203 -19.75 5.51 -13.56
N HIS A 204 -19.03 6.38 -12.82
CA HIS A 204 -19.48 6.88 -11.53
C HIS A 204 -20.77 7.71 -11.66
N LYS A 205 -20.89 8.56 -12.70
CA LYS A 205 -22.15 9.26 -13.01
C LYS A 205 -23.29 8.29 -13.31
N GLY A 206 -23.03 7.31 -14.18
CA GLY A 206 -24.03 6.32 -14.56
C GLY A 206 -24.55 5.50 -13.38
N LYS A 207 -23.75 5.30 -12.32
CA LYS A 207 -24.19 4.67 -11.06
C LYS A 207 -25.33 5.46 -10.40
N HIS A 208 -25.17 6.78 -10.27
CA HIS A 208 -26.22 7.64 -9.70
C HIS A 208 -27.49 7.56 -10.55
N GLU A 209 -27.34 7.75 -11.87
CA GLU A 209 -28.45 7.67 -12.85
C GLU A 209 -29.18 6.32 -12.84
N ALA A 210 -28.48 5.24 -12.48
CA ALA A 210 -29.04 3.90 -12.40
C ALA A 210 -29.88 3.65 -11.12
N THR A 211 -29.80 4.52 -10.10
CA THR A 211 -30.52 4.33 -8.83
C THR A 211 -32.03 4.56 -9.01
N ILE A 212 -32.83 3.55 -8.67
CA ILE A 212 -34.30 3.57 -8.79
C ILE A 212 -34.99 3.70 -7.43
N HIS A 213 -34.37 3.17 -6.37
CA HIS A 213 -34.93 3.22 -5.03
C HIS A 213 -33.81 3.28 -4.00
N LEU A 214 -33.93 4.26 -3.12
CA LEU A 214 -33.12 4.44 -1.92
C LEU A 214 -34.07 4.74 -0.78
N LEU A 215 -34.05 3.92 0.27
CA LEU A 215 -34.76 4.16 1.52
C LEU A 215 -33.72 4.18 2.64
N ILE A 216 -33.75 5.21 3.47
CA ILE A 216 -32.89 5.34 4.65
C ILE A 216 -33.81 5.51 5.85
N THR A 217 -33.71 4.60 6.82
CA THR A 217 -34.38 4.70 8.12
C THR A 217 -33.39 4.32 9.23
N PRO A 218 -33.73 4.61 10.50
CA PRO A 218 -32.87 4.23 11.62
C PRO A 218 -32.66 2.72 11.79
N GLU A 219 -33.57 1.91 11.26
CA GLU A 219 -33.55 0.44 11.34
C GLU A 219 -33.04 -0.21 10.05
N GLN A 220 -33.32 0.38 8.89
CA GLN A 220 -33.05 -0.27 7.62
C GLN A 220 -32.65 0.68 6.50
N ILE A 221 -31.84 0.14 5.59
CA ILE A 221 -31.49 0.74 4.31
C ILE A 221 -31.93 -0.22 3.21
N GLU A 222 -32.60 0.32 2.19
CA GLU A 222 -32.93 -0.41 0.98
C GLU A 222 -32.34 0.31 -0.23
N TYR A 223 -31.70 -0.45 -1.12
CA TYR A 223 -31.09 0.08 -2.33
C TYR A 223 -31.47 -0.77 -3.54
N ARG A 224 -31.86 -0.11 -4.63
CA ARG A 224 -32.09 -0.75 -5.93
C ARG A 224 -31.64 0.12 -7.07
N ALA A 225 -30.95 -0.49 -8.03
CA ALA A 225 -30.50 0.17 -9.25
C ALA A 225 -30.73 -0.71 -10.50
N ASP A 226 -31.07 -0.10 -11.63
CA ASP A 226 -31.08 -0.73 -12.96
C ASP A 226 -30.00 -0.10 -13.83
N CYS A 227 -28.93 -0.86 -14.03
CA CYS A 227 -27.73 -0.39 -14.69
C CYS A 227 -27.83 -0.60 -16.21
N PRO A 228 -27.54 0.43 -17.02
CA PRO A 228 -27.68 0.34 -18.48
C PRO A 228 -26.58 -0.51 -19.14
N ASN A 229 -25.43 -0.67 -18.49
CA ASN A 229 -24.29 -1.40 -19.03
C ASN A 229 -23.42 -2.01 -17.91
N HIS A 230 -22.49 -2.89 -18.31
CA HIS A 230 -21.61 -3.59 -17.37
C HIS A 230 -20.63 -2.68 -16.61
N SER A 231 -20.27 -1.50 -17.16
CA SER A 231 -19.36 -0.58 -16.48
C SER A 231 -20.05 0.07 -15.28
N VAL A 232 -21.23 0.63 -15.52
CA VAL A 232 -22.08 1.20 -14.46
C VAL A 232 -22.43 0.14 -13.42
N TYR A 233 -22.83 -1.05 -13.87
CA TYR A 233 -23.14 -2.16 -12.98
C TYR A 233 -21.98 -2.53 -12.04
N ARG A 234 -20.74 -2.58 -12.55
CA ARG A 234 -19.55 -2.86 -11.73
C ARG A 234 -19.32 -1.76 -10.69
N GLU A 235 -19.46 -0.50 -11.09
CA GLU A 235 -19.29 0.64 -10.20
C GLU A 235 -20.35 0.67 -9.09
N THR A 236 -21.62 0.46 -9.45
CA THR A 236 -22.73 0.35 -8.50
C THR A 236 -22.54 -0.80 -7.51
N ARG A 237 -21.94 -1.90 -7.95
CA ARG A 237 -21.60 -3.01 -7.06
C ARG A 237 -20.47 -2.66 -6.10
N VAL A 238 -19.38 -2.07 -6.58
CA VAL A 238 -18.27 -1.62 -5.71
C VAL A 238 -18.80 -0.69 -4.61
N PHE A 239 -19.69 0.23 -4.98
CA PHE A 239 -20.40 1.08 -4.04
C PHE A 239 -21.23 0.27 -3.02
N LEU A 240 -22.03 -0.70 -3.46
CA LEU A 240 -22.83 -1.54 -2.56
C LEU A 240 -21.99 -2.41 -1.63
N ASP A 241 -20.88 -2.95 -2.11
CA ASP A 241 -19.94 -3.73 -1.29
C ASP A 241 -19.31 -2.85 -0.20
N TRP A 242 -18.99 -1.59 -0.53
CA TRP A 242 -18.52 -0.61 0.45
C TRP A 242 -19.62 -0.27 1.46
N LEU A 243 -20.83 0.04 1.01
CA LEU A 243 -21.98 0.32 1.89
C LEU A 243 -22.27 -0.85 2.84
N GLU A 244 -22.23 -2.09 2.35
CA GLU A 244 -22.43 -3.29 3.17
C GLU A 244 -21.31 -3.45 4.21
N SER A 245 -20.05 -3.16 3.83
CA SER A 245 -18.92 -3.17 4.76
C SER A 245 -19.07 -2.14 5.87
N GLU A 246 -19.44 -0.91 5.52
CA GLU A 246 -19.61 0.21 6.45
C GLU A 246 -20.75 -0.08 7.44
N LEU A 247 -21.91 -0.52 6.94
CA LEU A 247 -23.05 -0.89 7.79
C LEU A 247 -22.75 -2.10 8.69
N THR A 248 -21.96 -3.05 8.20
CA THR A 248 -21.52 -4.20 9.01
C THR A 248 -20.59 -3.73 10.14
N PHE A 249 -19.65 -2.84 9.85
CA PHE A 249 -18.78 -2.24 10.84
C PHE A 249 -19.58 -1.46 11.90
N ALA A 250 -20.50 -0.60 11.47
CA ALA A 250 -21.41 0.13 12.34
C ALA A 250 -22.21 -0.83 13.24
N ALA A 251 -22.74 -1.92 12.68
CA ALA A 251 -23.54 -2.90 13.41
C ALA A 251 -22.73 -3.68 14.46
N ILE A 252 -21.50 -4.10 14.12
CA ILE A 252 -20.60 -4.83 15.04
C ILE A 252 -20.16 -3.92 16.19
N ASN A 253 -19.87 -2.64 15.90
CA ASN A 253 -19.29 -1.71 16.85
C ASN A 253 -20.31 -0.74 17.45
N TRP A 254 -21.61 -0.92 17.22
CA TRP A 254 -22.63 0.09 17.51
C TRP A 254 -22.52 0.69 18.92
N LEU A 255 -22.44 -0.16 19.95
CA LEU A 255 -22.37 0.26 21.35
C LEU A 255 -21.09 1.03 21.71
N SER A 256 -20.01 0.88 20.93
CA SER A 256 -18.76 1.60 21.11
C SER A 256 -18.65 2.85 20.22
N LEU A 257 -19.60 3.06 19.32
CA LEU A 257 -19.70 4.20 18.42
C LEU A 257 -20.70 5.24 18.95
N ILE A 258 -21.92 4.82 19.32
CA ILE A 258 -23.00 5.75 19.65
C ILE A 258 -23.02 6.20 21.13
N PRO A 259 -23.53 7.41 21.43
CA PRO A 259 -23.82 7.84 22.80
C PRO A 259 -24.83 6.89 23.46
N LYS A 260 -24.61 6.57 24.74
CA LYS A 260 -25.45 5.60 25.48
C LYS A 260 -26.91 6.00 25.54
N GLU A 261 -27.16 7.31 25.51
CA GLU A 261 -28.48 7.94 25.58
C GLU A 261 -29.30 7.70 24.31
N LEU A 262 -28.66 7.50 23.15
CA LEU A 262 -29.35 7.26 21.88
C LEU A 262 -29.92 5.84 21.81
N GLY A 263 -29.16 4.85 22.30
CA GLY A 263 -29.55 3.43 22.30
C GLY A 263 -29.83 2.86 20.90
N GLY A 264 -30.60 1.75 20.86
CA GLY A 264 -31.01 1.11 19.60
C GLY A 264 -29.91 0.31 18.91
N THR A 265 -30.11 0.01 17.63
CA THR A 265 -29.17 -0.74 16.77
C THR A 265 -28.82 0.07 15.51
N ALA A 266 -27.67 -0.25 14.92
CA ALA A 266 -27.29 0.28 13.61
C ALA A 266 -28.35 -0.09 12.55
N PRO A 267 -28.55 0.77 11.54
CA PRO A 267 -29.36 0.41 10.38
C PRO A 267 -28.72 -0.78 9.64
N ARG A 268 -29.56 -1.60 9.01
CA ARG A 268 -29.11 -2.77 8.25
C ARG A 268 -29.51 -2.65 6.80
N LEU A 269 -28.66 -3.13 5.89
CA LEU A 269 -29.03 -3.29 4.49
C LEU A 269 -30.03 -4.45 4.36
N THR A 270 -31.33 -4.16 4.31
CA THR A 270 -32.40 -5.18 4.31
C THR A 270 -32.79 -5.61 2.90
N LYS A 271 -32.60 -4.73 1.92
CA LYS A 271 -32.87 -5.03 0.51
C LYS A 271 -31.79 -4.44 -0.37
N LYS A 272 -31.17 -5.28 -1.20
CA LYS A 272 -30.24 -4.90 -2.27
C LYS A 272 -30.65 -5.57 -3.56
N GLU A 273 -30.97 -4.79 -4.59
CA GLU A 273 -31.41 -5.30 -5.89
C GLU A 273 -30.67 -4.59 -7.02
N LEU A 274 -29.89 -5.34 -7.80
CA LEU A 274 -29.20 -4.83 -8.99
C LEU A 274 -29.78 -5.50 -10.24
N LEU A 275 -30.18 -4.66 -11.19
CA LEU A 275 -30.60 -5.10 -12.52
C LEU A 275 -29.57 -4.62 -13.56
N LEU A 276 -29.44 -5.38 -14.65
CA LEU A 276 -28.69 -4.98 -15.83
C LEU A 276 -29.66 -4.97 -17.03
N ASN A 277 -30.05 -3.77 -17.48
CA ASN A 277 -31.09 -3.57 -18.50
C ASN A 277 -32.39 -4.33 -18.18
N GLY A 278 -32.92 -4.13 -16.97
CA GLY A 278 -34.16 -4.73 -16.49
C GLY A 278 -34.07 -6.24 -16.20
N LYS A 279 -32.89 -6.86 -16.34
CA LYS A 279 -32.67 -8.26 -15.98
C LYS A 279 -32.11 -8.33 -14.57
N PRO A 280 -32.81 -8.98 -13.62
CA PRO A 280 -32.27 -9.16 -12.28
C PRO A 280 -31.02 -10.03 -12.35
N ASP A 281 -30.04 -9.69 -11.51
CA ASP A 281 -28.88 -10.54 -11.31
C ASP A 281 -29.30 -11.93 -10.82
N ILE A 282 -28.57 -12.97 -11.23
CA ILE A 282 -28.71 -14.27 -10.60
C ILE A 282 -27.88 -14.19 -9.33
N GLU A 283 -28.54 -14.14 -8.18
CA GLU A 283 -27.91 -14.11 -6.85
C GLU A 283 -26.68 -15.03 -6.82
N ASN A 284 -25.54 -14.50 -6.36
CA ASN A 284 -24.26 -15.21 -6.22
C ASN A 284 -23.54 -15.65 -7.50
N THR A 285 -23.92 -15.18 -8.71
CA THR A 285 -23.19 -15.51 -9.95
C THR A 285 -22.24 -14.44 -10.45
N SER A 286 -22.45 -13.20 -10.00
CA SER A 286 -21.69 -12.04 -10.45
C SER A 286 -20.30 -11.95 -9.77
N ASP A 287 -20.05 -12.67 -8.67
CA ASP A 287 -18.74 -12.80 -8.00
C ASP A 287 -17.86 -13.93 -8.53
N LEU A 288 -18.33 -14.63 -9.56
CA LEU A 288 -17.58 -15.71 -10.19
C LEU A 288 -16.35 -15.14 -10.90
N ARG A 289 -15.25 -15.08 -10.15
CA ARG A 289 -13.91 -14.91 -10.68
C ARG A 289 -13.30 -16.28 -10.87
N PHE A 290 -12.51 -16.44 -11.92
CA PHE A 290 -11.62 -17.59 -12.01
C PHE A 290 -10.59 -17.49 -10.88
N GLY A 291 -10.88 -18.14 -9.76
CA GLY A 291 -9.94 -18.33 -8.66
C GLY A 291 -9.08 -19.56 -8.94
N ILE A 292 -7.77 -19.40 -8.90
CA ILE A 292 -6.85 -20.53 -8.76
C ILE A 292 -6.52 -20.62 -7.28
N SER A 293 -6.79 -21.76 -6.65
CA SER A 293 -6.39 -21.95 -5.24
C SER A 293 -4.87 -21.89 -5.15
N GLN A 294 -4.36 -21.38 -4.03
CA GLN A 294 -2.92 -21.24 -3.81
C GLN A 294 -2.22 -22.60 -3.96
N GLU A 295 -2.84 -23.66 -3.46
CA GLU A 295 -2.36 -25.04 -3.56
C GLU A 295 -2.24 -25.49 -5.02
N LYS A 296 -3.25 -25.20 -5.85
CA LYS A 296 -3.24 -25.56 -7.28
C LYS A 296 -2.22 -24.75 -8.08
N ALA A 297 -2.02 -23.48 -7.73
CA ALA A 297 -0.96 -22.65 -8.31
C ALA A 297 0.42 -23.22 -7.97
N PHE A 298 0.64 -23.67 -6.74
CA PHE A 298 1.89 -24.30 -6.31
C PHE A 298 2.12 -25.67 -6.94
N GLU A 299 1.09 -26.51 -7.05
CA GLU A 299 1.18 -27.78 -7.79
C GLU A 299 1.60 -27.57 -9.25
N ILE A 300 1.11 -26.51 -9.89
CA ILE A 300 1.51 -26.15 -11.25
C ILE A 300 2.96 -25.67 -11.27
N ILE A 301 3.37 -24.76 -10.39
CA ILE A 301 4.75 -24.23 -10.34
C ILE A 301 5.78 -25.35 -10.06
N GLU A 302 5.47 -26.25 -9.12
CA GLU A 302 6.37 -27.33 -8.70
C GLU A 302 6.28 -28.58 -9.59
N GLY A 303 5.12 -28.88 -10.18
CA GLY A 303 4.82 -30.16 -10.84
C GLY A 303 4.68 -30.11 -12.37
N SER A 304 4.45 -28.94 -12.98
CA SER A 304 4.13 -28.84 -14.42
C SER A 304 5.32 -28.51 -15.34
N GLY A 305 6.55 -28.41 -14.82
CA GLY A 305 7.74 -28.16 -15.64
C GLY A 305 7.93 -26.70 -16.07
N ILE A 306 7.35 -25.74 -15.34
CA ILE A 306 7.69 -24.31 -15.53
C ILE A 306 9.18 -24.09 -15.26
N TYR A 307 9.72 -24.77 -14.25
CA TYR A 307 11.14 -24.81 -13.96
C TYR A 307 11.70 -26.17 -14.34
N ASN A 308 12.38 -26.24 -15.49
CA ASN A 308 13.09 -27.44 -15.93
C ASN A 308 14.38 -27.68 -15.12
N ASP A 309 14.84 -26.67 -14.39
CA ASP A 309 16.08 -26.69 -13.60
C ASP A 309 15.77 -26.41 -12.13
N LYS A 310 16.16 -27.35 -11.26
CA LYS A 310 16.02 -27.21 -9.80
C LYS A 310 16.93 -26.14 -9.21
N MET A 311 17.97 -25.68 -9.92
CA MET A 311 18.87 -24.61 -9.46
C MET A 311 18.25 -23.21 -9.55
N ILE A 312 17.05 -23.08 -10.10
CA ILE A 312 16.38 -21.79 -10.28
C ILE A 312 16.19 -21.01 -8.97
N PHE A 313 16.07 -21.70 -7.84
CA PHE A 313 15.92 -21.06 -6.54
C PHE A 313 17.09 -20.15 -6.19
N LEU A 314 18.31 -20.49 -6.61
CA LEU A 314 19.48 -19.64 -6.40
C LEU A 314 19.33 -18.32 -7.14
N ARG A 315 18.89 -18.37 -8.40
CA ARG A 315 18.62 -17.16 -9.18
C ARG A 315 17.59 -16.27 -8.50
N GLU A 316 16.46 -16.85 -8.10
CA GLU A 316 15.36 -16.11 -7.45
C GLU A 316 15.80 -15.50 -6.11
N LEU A 317 16.56 -16.24 -5.30
CA LEU A 317 17.05 -15.74 -4.01
C LEU A 317 18.12 -14.65 -4.17
N ILE A 318 19.06 -14.80 -5.11
CA ILE A 318 20.06 -13.77 -5.42
C ILE A 318 19.38 -12.51 -5.95
N GLN A 319 18.36 -12.67 -6.80
CA GLN A 319 17.59 -11.54 -7.32
C GLN A 319 16.81 -10.82 -6.21
N ASN A 320 16.24 -11.55 -5.25
CA ASN A 320 15.58 -10.94 -4.08
C ASN A 320 16.58 -10.16 -3.21
N ALA A 321 17.77 -10.73 -2.97
CA ALA A 321 18.86 -10.07 -2.26
C ALA A 321 19.32 -8.79 -2.97
N GLU A 322 19.43 -8.82 -4.30
CA GLU A 322 19.78 -7.67 -5.13
C GLU A 322 18.70 -6.59 -5.09
N ASP A 323 17.43 -6.95 -5.24
CA ASP A 323 16.31 -6.01 -5.20
C ASP A 323 16.20 -5.32 -3.82
N ALA A 324 16.40 -6.07 -2.72
CA ALA A 324 16.46 -5.50 -1.38
C ALA A 324 17.63 -4.52 -1.21
N SER A 325 18.79 -4.84 -1.80
CA SER A 325 19.99 -4.01 -1.77
C SER A 325 19.82 -2.72 -2.61
N LYS A 326 19.14 -2.80 -3.77
CA LYS A 326 18.81 -1.61 -4.60
C LYS A 326 17.93 -0.61 -3.85
N ILE A 327 16.88 -1.10 -3.19
CA ILE A 327 15.97 -0.26 -2.42
C ILE A 327 16.71 0.39 -1.25
N GLN A 328 17.55 -0.38 -0.54
CA GLN A 328 18.32 0.17 0.57
C GLN A 328 19.34 1.23 0.10
N LEU A 329 20.08 0.99 -0.98
CA LEU A 329 20.99 1.96 -1.58
C LEU A 329 20.24 3.25 -1.98
N TRP A 330 19.06 3.14 -2.58
CA TRP A 330 18.23 4.29 -2.92
C TRP A 330 17.85 5.13 -1.70
N ARG A 331 17.39 4.49 -0.62
CA ARG A 331 17.04 5.19 0.63
C ARG A 331 18.25 5.89 1.24
N ASP A 332 19.41 5.25 1.21
CA ASP A 332 20.64 5.82 1.74
C ASP A 332 21.18 6.98 0.86
N LEU A 333 21.01 6.91 -0.47
CA LEU A 333 21.29 8.00 -1.41
C LEU A 333 20.41 9.23 -1.13
N GLN A 334 19.13 9.02 -0.84
CA GLN A 334 18.20 10.12 -0.49
C GLN A 334 18.55 10.76 0.85
N LYS A 335 18.95 9.95 1.85
CA LYS A 335 19.30 10.45 3.20
C LYS A 335 20.68 11.12 3.24
N ARG A 336 21.68 10.56 2.57
CA ARG A 336 23.10 10.92 2.71
C ARG A 336 23.85 10.86 1.37
N PRO A 337 23.47 11.66 0.35
CA PRO A 337 24.04 11.57 -1.00
C PRO A 337 25.56 11.76 -1.03
N ASP A 338 26.11 12.62 -0.16
CA ASP A 338 27.56 12.89 -0.08
C ASP A 338 28.44 11.66 0.20
N LEU A 339 27.90 10.68 0.93
CA LEU A 339 28.65 9.47 1.27
C LEU A 339 28.81 8.55 0.06
N TYR A 340 27.78 8.47 -0.80
CA TYR A 340 27.66 7.48 -1.85
C TYR A 340 27.94 8.01 -3.27
N LEU A 341 27.71 9.30 -3.53
CA LEU A 341 27.89 9.91 -4.85
C LEU A 341 29.31 10.44 -5.06
N VAL A 342 29.84 10.28 -6.28
CA VAL A 342 31.11 10.90 -6.68
C VAL A 342 31.00 12.43 -6.65
N ASP A 343 32.12 13.13 -6.46
CA ASP A 343 32.13 14.58 -6.23
C ASP A 343 31.48 15.41 -7.35
N ASN A 344 31.46 14.86 -8.57
CA ASN A 344 30.97 15.53 -9.78
C ASN A 344 29.49 15.28 -10.07
N ALA A 345 28.82 14.42 -9.29
CA ALA A 345 27.42 14.08 -9.48
C ALA A 345 26.49 15.19 -8.94
N ASP A 346 25.30 15.32 -9.53
CA ASP A 346 24.27 16.23 -9.01
C ASP A 346 23.65 15.62 -7.74
N LYS A 347 23.95 16.24 -6.60
CA LYS A 347 23.48 15.77 -5.29
C LYS A 347 22.05 16.23 -4.98
N ASN A 348 21.51 17.18 -5.74
CA ASN A 348 20.18 17.74 -5.53
C ASN A 348 19.12 17.07 -6.41
N ASP A 349 19.51 16.45 -7.52
CA ASP A 349 18.62 15.73 -8.42
C ASP A 349 19.08 14.27 -8.66
N LEU A 350 18.38 13.34 -8.00
CA LEU A 350 18.63 11.90 -8.11
C LEU A 350 17.82 11.23 -9.24
N SER A 351 16.94 11.95 -9.94
CA SER A 351 16.02 11.36 -10.92
C SER A 351 16.74 10.86 -12.19
N HIS A 352 17.89 11.46 -12.49
CA HIS A 352 18.71 11.13 -13.67
C HIS A 352 19.98 10.35 -13.33
N LEU A 353 20.10 9.89 -12.08
CA LEU A 353 21.29 9.22 -11.56
C LEU A 353 21.69 8.01 -12.41
N GLN A 354 22.97 7.93 -12.76
CA GLN A 354 23.57 6.82 -13.50
C GLN A 354 24.46 5.98 -12.57
N PRO A 355 24.71 4.70 -12.91
CA PRO A 355 25.56 3.83 -12.09
C PRO A 355 26.95 4.42 -11.81
N TYR A 356 27.55 5.13 -12.76
CA TYR A 356 28.87 5.75 -12.62
C TYR A 356 28.90 7.03 -11.77
N ASP A 357 27.74 7.55 -11.39
CA ASP A 357 27.65 8.67 -10.46
C ASP A 357 27.79 8.21 -9.00
N ILE A 358 27.82 6.89 -8.77
CA ILE A 358 27.94 6.24 -7.46
C ILE A 358 29.37 5.74 -7.27
N LYS A 359 29.94 5.99 -6.09
CA LYS A 359 31.27 5.49 -5.70
C LYS A 359 31.31 3.96 -5.69
N ALA A 360 32.39 3.35 -6.16
CA ALA A 360 32.53 1.89 -6.18
C ALA A 360 32.37 1.26 -4.78
N GLU A 361 32.84 1.95 -3.73
CA GLU A 361 32.75 1.51 -2.34
C GLU A 361 31.30 1.43 -1.82
N ALA A 362 30.38 2.20 -2.43
CA ALA A 362 28.95 2.11 -2.13
C ALA A 362 28.41 0.73 -2.49
N PHE A 363 28.75 0.21 -3.67
CA PHE A 363 28.31 -1.12 -4.11
C PHE A 363 28.89 -2.23 -3.23
N ASP A 364 30.15 -2.10 -2.81
CA ASP A 364 30.79 -3.04 -1.87
C ASP A 364 30.07 -3.07 -0.50
N SER A 365 29.41 -1.98 -0.09
CA SER A 365 28.67 -1.91 1.18
C SER A 365 27.42 -2.78 1.18
N TYR A 366 26.83 -3.02 -0.01
CA TYR A 366 25.64 -3.86 -0.21
C TYR A 366 25.96 -5.17 -0.93
N LYS A 367 27.18 -5.68 -0.76
CA LYS A 367 27.57 -6.97 -1.34
C LYS A 367 26.64 -8.11 -0.88
N ILE A 368 26.44 -9.07 -1.76
CA ILE A 368 25.66 -10.29 -1.49
C ILE A 368 26.65 -11.42 -1.21
N THR A 369 26.40 -12.23 -0.20
CA THR A 369 27.24 -13.40 0.12
C THR A 369 26.45 -14.68 -0.10
N VAL A 370 27.01 -15.62 -0.86
CA VAL A 370 26.52 -16.98 -1.00
C VAL A 370 27.46 -17.90 -0.23
N ASP A 371 27.04 -18.35 0.96
CA ASP A 371 27.79 -19.31 1.78
C ASP A 371 27.25 -20.71 1.56
N MET A 372 28.17 -21.62 1.21
CA MET A 372 27.86 -23.03 0.97
C MET A 372 28.60 -23.87 1.99
N ARG A 373 27.89 -24.83 2.57
CA ARG A 373 28.47 -25.74 3.56
C ARG A 373 27.90 -27.13 3.43
N GLN A 374 28.77 -28.13 3.50
CA GLN A 374 28.36 -29.51 3.66
C GLN A 374 27.99 -29.77 5.12
N GLU A 375 26.78 -30.28 5.33
CA GLU A 375 26.26 -30.67 6.64
C GLU A 375 26.38 -32.20 6.81
N PRO A 376 26.28 -32.72 8.05
CA PRO A 376 26.18 -34.15 8.28
C PRO A 376 25.01 -34.80 7.51
N ASP A 377 25.05 -36.13 7.35
CA ASP A 377 24.00 -36.94 6.72
C ASP A 377 23.70 -36.59 5.25
N GLU A 378 24.74 -36.32 4.45
CA GLU A 378 24.63 -36.00 3.01
C GLU A 378 23.75 -34.77 2.71
N LYS A 379 23.57 -33.89 3.71
CA LYS A 379 22.86 -32.63 3.54
C LYS A 379 23.81 -31.53 3.10
N PHE A 380 23.24 -30.57 2.38
CA PHE A 380 23.93 -29.39 1.92
C PHE A 380 23.16 -28.16 2.37
N ARG A 381 23.89 -27.16 2.88
CA ARG A 381 23.36 -25.88 3.32
C ARG A 381 23.85 -24.79 2.39
N ILE A 382 22.90 -23.95 1.95
CA ILE A 382 23.20 -22.70 1.25
C ILE A 382 22.58 -21.56 2.03
N ARG A 383 23.37 -20.52 2.29
CA ARG A 383 22.91 -19.26 2.84
C ARG A 383 23.15 -18.14 1.85
N ILE A 384 22.12 -17.35 1.59
CA ILE A 384 22.21 -16.15 0.76
C ILE A 384 21.95 -14.96 1.65
N ILE A 385 22.98 -14.13 1.80
CA ILE A 385 23.04 -13.05 2.77
C ILE A 385 23.14 -11.73 2.00
N ASP A 386 22.21 -10.83 2.26
CA ASP A 386 22.21 -9.46 1.76
C ASP A 386 22.27 -8.45 2.91
N ARG A 387 22.67 -7.23 2.56
CA ARG A 387 22.66 -6.06 3.46
C ARG A 387 21.59 -5.04 3.06
N GLY A 388 20.48 -5.54 2.50
CA GLY A 388 19.39 -4.74 2.01
C GLY A 388 18.46 -4.24 3.13
N THR A 389 17.19 -4.00 2.78
CA THR A 389 16.22 -3.37 3.69
C THR A 389 15.86 -4.19 4.93
N GLY A 390 16.11 -5.50 4.90
CA GLY A 390 15.49 -6.42 5.85
C GLY A 390 13.96 -6.53 5.64
N MET A 391 13.32 -7.36 6.46
CA MET A 391 11.89 -7.66 6.42
C MET A 391 11.25 -7.42 7.78
N SER A 392 10.18 -6.62 7.83
CA SER A 392 9.33 -6.52 9.03
C SER A 392 8.31 -7.66 9.07
N VAL A 393 7.67 -7.85 10.23
CA VAL A 393 6.56 -8.81 10.36
C VAL A 393 5.46 -8.53 9.33
N ASP A 394 5.14 -7.26 9.07
CA ASP A 394 4.10 -6.92 8.09
C ASP A 394 4.56 -7.17 6.65
N THR A 395 5.85 -6.97 6.35
CA THR A 395 6.43 -7.40 5.06
C THR A 395 6.29 -8.91 4.87
N VAL A 396 6.54 -9.72 5.90
CA VAL A 396 6.37 -11.18 5.85
C VAL A 396 4.89 -11.55 5.65
N LYS A 397 3.95 -10.90 6.36
CA LYS A 397 2.50 -11.13 6.17
C LYS A 397 2.06 -10.81 4.74
N GLN A 398 2.57 -9.72 4.16
CA GLN A 398 2.29 -9.34 2.77
C GLN A 398 2.83 -10.39 1.79
N MET A 399 4.06 -10.87 2.01
CA MET A 399 4.68 -11.93 1.20
C MET A 399 3.85 -13.23 1.19
N CYS A 400 3.17 -13.58 2.30
CA CYS A 400 2.31 -14.75 2.38
C CYS A 400 1.04 -14.66 1.50
N ARG A 401 0.63 -13.46 1.08
CA ARG A 401 -0.54 -13.23 0.23
C ARG A 401 -0.14 -13.28 -1.25
N VAL A 402 0.06 -14.50 -1.76
CA VAL A 402 0.48 -14.74 -3.16
C VAL A 402 -0.60 -14.27 -4.15
N GLY A 403 -0.21 -13.57 -5.21
CA GLY A 403 -1.11 -13.16 -6.30
C GLY A 403 -1.90 -11.86 -6.04
N THR A 404 -2.01 -11.40 -4.80
CA THR A 404 -2.38 -10.01 -4.49
C THR A 404 -1.08 -9.22 -4.40
N SER A 405 -0.56 -8.85 -5.57
CA SER A 405 0.73 -8.21 -5.77
C SER A 405 1.07 -7.11 -4.75
N TYR A 406 2.37 -6.89 -4.58
CA TYR A 406 3.08 -5.68 -4.12
C TYR A 406 2.45 -4.32 -4.52
N HIS A 407 1.51 -4.28 -5.48
CA HIS A 407 0.86 -3.08 -6.02
C HIS A 407 -0.19 -2.40 -5.13
N GLN A 408 -0.58 -2.98 -3.97
CA GLN A 408 -1.54 -2.33 -3.07
C GLN A 408 -0.89 -1.26 -2.16
N ASP A 409 0.43 -1.30 -1.98
CA ASP A 409 1.16 -0.30 -1.19
C ASP A 409 1.48 0.93 -2.06
N LYS A 410 0.59 1.94 -2.01
CA LYS A 410 0.74 3.20 -2.75
C LYS A 410 2.06 3.90 -2.41
N ALA A 411 2.53 3.83 -1.16
CA ALA A 411 3.75 4.49 -0.72
C ALA A 411 4.99 3.81 -1.34
N ARG A 412 5.06 2.48 -1.26
CA ARG A 412 6.15 1.70 -1.88
C ARG A 412 6.15 1.81 -3.40
N ARG A 413 4.98 1.90 -4.03
CA ARG A 413 4.87 2.14 -5.48
C ARG A 413 5.44 3.50 -5.88
N ARG A 414 5.08 4.57 -5.16
CA ARG A 414 5.65 5.91 -5.35
C ARG A 414 7.17 5.90 -5.18
N GLU A 415 7.68 5.18 -4.17
CA GLU A 415 9.13 5.00 -3.97
C GLU A 415 9.79 4.36 -5.19
N ILE A 416 9.27 3.24 -5.70
CA ILE A 416 9.83 2.55 -6.88
C ILE A 416 9.72 3.40 -8.15
N GLU A 417 8.61 4.12 -8.33
CA GLU A 417 8.42 5.01 -9.49
C GLU A 417 9.38 6.20 -9.48
N ALA A 418 9.78 6.68 -8.29
CA ALA A 418 10.79 7.73 -8.13
C ALA A 418 12.22 7.24 -8.40
N MET A 419 12.50 5.93 -8.31
CA MET A 419 13.82 5.38 -8.58
C MET A 419 14.19 5.45 -10.08
N PRO A 420 15.47 5.72 -10.41
CA PRO A 420 16.00 5.55 -11.76
C PRO A 420 15.73 4.15 -12.31
N ALA A 421 15.43 4.04 -13.60
CA ALA A 421 14.97 2.79 -14.22
C ALA A 421 15.91 1.59 -13.99
N TRP A 422 17.22 1.82 -13.96
CA TRP A 422 18.23 0.77 -13.72
C TRP A 422 18.29 0.29 -12.26
N LEU A 423 17.92 1.16 -11.31
CA LEU A 423 17.94 0.88 -9.87
C LEU A 423 16.61 0.26 -9.40
N ARG A 424 15.57 0.24 -10.23
CA ARG A 424 14.28 -0.35 -9.86
C ARG A 424 14.41 -1.86 -9.61
N PRO A 425 13.71 -2.39 -8.60
CA PRO A 425 13.66 -3.83 -8.37
C PRO A 425 12.99 -4.55 -9.54
N THR A 426 13.37 -5.80 -9.74
CA THR A 426 13.00 -6.61 -10.91
C THR A 426 11.93 -7.66 -10.62
N ALA A 427 11.70 -8.01 -9.35
CA ALA A 427 10.68 -8.97 -8.94
C ALA A 427 9.27 -8.34 -8.88
N GLY A 428 8.41 -8.68 -9.85
CA GLY A 428 7.02 -8.19 -9.92
C GLY A 428 5.95 -9.18 -9.43
N PHE A 429 6.20 -10.48 -9.52
CA PHE A 429 5.16 -11.51 -9.32
C PHE A 429 5.08 -12.09 -7.90
N GLY A 430 6.10 -11.91 -7.07
CA GLY A 430 6.11 -12.39 -5.68
C GLY A 430 6.10 -13.91 -5.50
N ILE A 431 6.39 -14.68 -6.55
CA ILE A 431 6.39 -16.16 -6.54
C ILE A 431 7.79 -16.78 -6.41
N GLY A 432 8.86 -15.98 -6.54
CA GLY A 432 10.25 -16.47 -6.63
C GLY A 432 10.73 -17.24 -5.41
N LEU A 433 10.35 -16.81 -4.20
CA LEU A 433 10.75 -17.48 -2.95
C LEU A 433 10.23 -18.93 -2.84
N GLN A 434 9.15 -19.25 -3.54
CA GLN A 434 8.53 -20.58 -3.50
C GLN A 434 9.32 -21.63 -4.29
N SER A 435 10.20 -21.18 -5.20
CA SER A 435 11.11 -22.07 -5.92
C SER A 435 12.06 -22.85 -5.00
N VAL A 436 12.27 -22.40 -3.77
CA VAL A 436 13.04 -23.11 -2.74
C VAL A 436 12.42 -24.49 -2.42
N PHE A 437 11.09 -24.62 -2.53
CA PHE A 437 10.40 -25.89 -2.29
C PHE A 437 10.69 -26.98 -3.33
N LEU A 438 11.36 -26.64 -4.45
CA LEU A 438 11.87 -27.62 -5.41
C LEU A 438 13.01 -28.48 -4.85
N VAL A 439 13.72 -27.97 -3.84
CA VAL A 439 14.91 -28.61 -3.25
C VAL A 439 14.81 -28.84 -1.75
N ALA A 440 14.01 -28.05 -1.02
CA ALA A 440 13.90 -28.18 0.44
C ALA A 440 12.44 -28.07 0.88
N PRO A 441 11.93 -28.98 1.73
CA PRO A 441 10.54 -28.89 2.22
C PRO A 441 10.33 -27.73 3.22
N VAL A 442 11.42 -27.22 3.81
CA VAL A 442 11.45 -26.15 4.79
C VAL A 442 12.70 -25.30 4.54
N PHE A 443 12.57 -23.98 4.69
CA PHE A 443 13.70 -23.06 4.72
C PHE A 443 13.50 -22.00 5.80
N THR A 444 14.60 -21.37 6.20
CA THR A 444 14.61 -20.36 7.28
C THR A 444 15.09 -19.02 6.75
N ILE A 445 14.45 -17.94 7.19
CA ILE A 445 14.86 -16.57 6.91
C ILE A 445 15.21 -15.90 8.22
N TYR A 446 16.40 -15.32 8.29
CA TYR A 446 16.80 -14.42 9.37
C TYR A 446 16.84 -13.02 8.78
N SER A 447 16.14 -12.07 9.38
CA SER A 447 16.07 -10.72 8.81
C SER A 447 16.03 -9.66 9.89
N ARG A 448 16.70 -8.55 9.65
CA ARG A 448 16.74 -7.41 10.56
C ARG A 448 16.51 -6.12 9.77
N PRO A 449 15.30 -5.55 9.82
CA PRO A 449 15.05 -4.17 9.44
C PRO A 449 15.64 -3.20 10.49
N GLU A 450 15.37 -1.89 10.35
CA GLU A 450 15.77 -0.89 11.36
C GLU A 450 15.21 -1.24 12.77
N GLU A 451 14.04 -1.88 12.85
CA GLU A 451 13.34 -2.20 14.10
C GLU A 451 13.37 -3.70 14.46
N GLY A 452 14.49 -4.14 15.06
CA GLY A 452 14.62 -5.46 15.68
C GLY A 452 14.75 -6.62 14.68
N ALA A 453 15.27 -7.76 15.15
CA ALA A 453 15.49 -8.94 14.32
C ALA A 453 14.33 -9.95 14.42
N ILE A 454 14.08 -10.64 13.31
CA ILE A 454 13.10 -11.70 13.18
C ILE A 454 13.72 -12.96 12.59
N LYS A 455 13.14 -14.09 12.96
CA LYS A 455 13.36 -15.38 12.33
C LYS A 455 12.03 -15.87 11.76
N VAL A 456 12.04 -16.31 10.51
CA VAL A 456 10.87 -16.84 9.81
C VAL A 456 11.18 -18.24 9.34
N THR A 457 10.39 -19.21 9.78
CA THR A 457 10.46 -20.59 9.29
C THR A 457 9.29 -20.80 8.32
N VAL A 458 9.60 -21.21 7.09
CA VAL A 458 8.60 -21.38 6.03
C VAL A 458 8.55 -22.85 5.62
N GLU A 459 7.39 -23.48 5.80
CA GLU A 459 7.15 -24.87 5.43
C GLU A 459 6.24 -24.99 4.20
N SER A 460 6.48 -26.00 3.35
CA SER A 460 5.68 -26.21 2.14
C SER A 460 4.22 -26.58 2.47
N ARG A 461 3.27 -25.90 1.80
CA ARG A 461 1.83 -26.20 1.95
C ARG A 461 1.41 -27.58 1.47
N LYS A 462 2.20 -28.27 0.64
CA LYS A 462 1.95 -29.69 0.28
C LYS A 462 1.91 -30.62 1.51
N LYS A 463 2.49 -30.19 2.63
CA LYS A 463 2.53 -30.95 3.89
C LYS A 463 1.74 -30.26 5.02
N GLU A 464 0.77 -29.41 4.70
CA GLU A 464 0.06 -28.55 5.67
C GLU A 464 0.98 -27.55 6.41
N GLY A 465 2.12 -27.21 5.79
CA GLY A 465 3.11 -26.31 6.36
C GLY A 465 2.59 -24.88 6.59
N TYR A 466 3.03 -24.27 7.68
CA TYR A 466 2.72 -22.89 8.07
C TYR A 466 3.97 -22.00 8.05
N VAL A 467 3.75 -20.68 8.09
CA VAL A 467 4.82 -19.71 8.27
C VAL A 467 4.86 -19.31 9.74
N GLN A 468 5.97 -19.59 10.40
CA GLN A 468 6.19 -19.22 11.80
C GLN A 468 7.13 -18.02 11.86
N ILE A 469 6.76 -17.01 12.67
CA ILE A 469 7.57 -15.81 12.88
C ILE A 469 7.94 -15.73 14.36
N GLU A 470 9.24 -15.59 14.65
CA GLU A 470 9.80 -15.42 15.98
C GLU A 470 10.54 -14.08 16.05
N LYS A 471 10.30 -13.29 17.11
CA LYS A 471 11.07 -12.06 17.40
C LYS A 471 12.18 -12.37 18.38
N GLY A 472 13.39 -11.90 18.12
CA GLY A 472 14.54 -12.12 18.98
C GLY A 472 15.85 -11.70 18.31
N GLU A 473 16.97 -11.81 19.02
CA GLU A 473 18.29 -11.47 18.50
C GLU A 473 18.89 -12.62 17.68
N PHE A 474 18.18 -13.04 16.62
CA PHE A 474 18.61 -14.12 15.74
C PHE A 474 19.56 -13.66 14.63
N TRP A 475 19.65 -12.34 14.42
CA TRP A 475 20.45 -11.71 13.37
C TRP A 475 20.93 -10.33 13.82
N GLU A 476 22.21 -10.04 13.63
CA GLU A 476 22.84 -8.81 14.14
C GLU A 476 22.96 -7.71 13.09
N GLU A 477 23.26 -8.08 11.84
CA GLU A 477 23.46 -7.13 10.74
C GLU A 477 22.13 -6.73 10.10
N GLN A 478 22.02 -5.50 9.60
CA GLN A 478 20.87 -5.10 8.77
C GLN A 478 20.86 -5.90 7.48
N GLY A 479 19.67 -6.35 7.06
CA GLY A 479 19.48 -7.12 5.83
C GLY A 479 18.80 -8.46 6.08
N THR A 480 18.98 -9.40 5.16
CA THR A 480 18.32 -10.72 5.20
C THR A 480 19.31 -11.84 4.89
N CYS A 481 19.14 -12.97 5.59
CA CYS A 481 19.81 -14.23 5.32
C CYS A 481 18.74 -15.30 5.08
N VAL A 482 18.69 -15.85 3.87
CA VAL A 482 17.87 -17.02 3.55
C VAL A 482 18.74 -18.26 3.64
N GLU A 483 18.39 -19.17 4.53
CA GLU A 483 19.05 -20.44 4.78
C GLU A 483 18.20 -21.61 4.25
N VAL A 484 18.79 -22.37 3.34
CA VAL A 484 18.17 -23.55 2.73
C VAL A 484 19.04 -24.77 3.02
N VAL A 485 18.44 -25.81 3.60
CA VAL A 485 19.09 -27.10 3.85
C VAL A 485 18.34 -28.18 3.07
N PHE A 486 19.06 -28.91 2.23
CA PHE A 486 18.49 -29.95 1.39
C PHE A 486 19.39 -31.17 1.27
N ASP A 487 18.82 -32.26 0.79
CA ASP A 487 19.53 -33.50 0.49
C ASP A 487 20.22 -33.39 -0.88
N GLN A 488 21.52 -33.68 -0.94
CA GLN A 488 22.33 -33.59 -2.17
C GLN A 488 21.71 -34.40 -3.32
N LEU A 489 21.03 -35.52 -3.05
CA LEU A 489 20.39 -36.37 -4.05
C LEU A 489 19.20 -35.71 -4.75
N GLN A 490 18.63 -34.63 -4.18
CA GLN A 490 17.50 -33.94 -4.78
C GLN A 490 17.89 -33.08 -5.98
N ILE A 491 19.16 -32.64 -6.07
CA ILE A 491 19.67 -31.86 -7.19
C ILE A 491 20.44 -32.80 -8.09
N ASN A 492 19.80 -33.23 -9.18
CA ASN A 492 20.42 -34.10 -10.17
C ASN A 492 21.40 -33.28 -11.03
N ILE A 493 22.54 -32.90 -10.47
CA ILE A 493 23.58 -32.18 -11.20
C ILE A 493 24.20 -33.20 -12.17
N PRO A 494 24.05 -33.03 -13.50
CA PRO A 494 24.72 -33.94 -14.43
C PRO A 494 26.22 -33.75 -14.23
N MET A 495 26.88 -34.76 -13.62
CA MET A 495 28.33 -34.78 -13.50
C MET A 495 28.95 -34.62 -14.89
N LYS A 496 29.34 -33.40 -15.27
CA LYS A 496 30.31 -33.22 -16.33
C LYS A 496 31.63 -33.70 -15.75
N LYS A 497 31.94 -34.98 -15.94
CA LYS A 497 33.32 -35.46 -15.85
C LYS A 497 34.14 -34.68 -16.87
N SER A 498 34.66 -33.51 -16.50
CA SER A 498 35.83 -32.97 -17.19
C SER A 498 36.96 -33.90 -16.82
N TYR A 499 37.27 -34.85 -17.70
CA TYR A 499 38.46 -35.66 -17.59
C TYR A 499 39.67 -34.73 -17.69
N ASP A 500 40.25 -34.38 -16.55
CA ASP A 500 41.56 -33.76 -16.46
C ASP A 500 42.60 -34.89 -16.42
N PRO A 501 43.43 -35.09 -17.46
CA PRO A 501 44.40 -36.17 -17.50
C PRO A 501 45.57 -35.98 -16.52
N PHE A 502 45.64 -34.82 -15.82
CA PHE A 502 46.77 -34.45 -14.97
C PHE A 502 46.38 -33.87 -13.59
N GLY A 503 45.10 -33.87 -13.21
CA GLY A 503 44.63 -33.42 -11.90
C GLY A 503 44.40 -34.58 -10.93
N GLU A 504 44.87 -34.45 -9.69
CA GLU A 504 44.53 -35.38 -8.60
C GLU A 504 43.00 -35.44 -8.41
N ASP A 505 42.46 -36.64 -8.14
CA ASP A 505 41.04 -36.88 -7.84
C ASP A 505 40.59 -36.01 -6.63
N SER A 506 40.11 -34.79 -6.89
CA SER A 506 39.41 -33.97 -5.90
C SER A 506 38.02 -34.56 -5.69
N GLY A 507 37.65 -34.85 -4.44
CA GLY A 507 36.46 -35.64 -4.08
C GLY A 507 35.11 -35.10 -4.59
N THR A 508 34.05 -35.89 -4.38
CA THR A 508 32.67 -35.57 -4.81
C THR A 508 32.16 -34.21 -4.32
N ALA A 509 32.62 -33.74 -3.15
CA ALA A 509 32.27 -32.43 -2.59
C ALA A 509 32.77 -31.27 -3.46
N ASP A 510 34.03 -31.27 -3.90
CA ASP A 510 34.62 -30.20 -4.73
C ASP A 510 33.93 -30.07 -6.09
N THR A 511 33.40 -31.18 -6.62
CA THR A 511 32.66 -31.18 -7.89
C THR A 511 31.31 -30.46 -7.74
N ILE A 512 30.57 -30.68 -6.64
CA ILE A 512 29.29 -30.02 -6.38
C ILE A 512 29.47 -28.52 -6.21
N TYR A 513 30.46 -28.08 -5.44
CA TYR A 513 30.76 -26.64 -5.27
C TYR A 513 31.09 -25.97 -6.61
N LYS A 514 31.87 -26.64 -7.46
CA LYS A 514 32.21 -26.15 -8.79
C LYS A 514 30.99 -26.02 -9.68
N ASP A 515 30.09 -27.01 -9.68
CA ASP A 515 28.86 -26.97 -10.46
C ASP A 515 27.92 -25.85 -10.00
N PHE A 516 27.78 -25.62 -8.68
CA PHE A 516 27.05 -24.46 -8.17
C PHE A 516 27.68 -23.15 -8.63
N CYS A 517 29.00 -23.01 -8.53
CA CYS A 517 29.71 -21.83 -8.99
C CYS A 517 29.51 -21.58 -10.49
N ASP A 518 29.57 -22.62 -11.32
CA ASP A 518 29.41 -22.52 -12.77
C ASP A 518 27.98 -22.17 -13.18
N ASN A 519 26.96 -22.72 -12.51
CA ASN A 519 25.56 -22.36 -12.75
C ASN A 519 25.26 -20.91 -12.32
N MET A 520 25.80 -20.49 -11.16
CA MET A 520 25.62 -19.12 -10.68
C MET A 520 26.36 -18.08 -11.52
N LYS A 521 27.48 -18.45 -12.14
CA LYS A 521 28.36 -17.52 -12.87
C LYS A 521 27.60 -16.65 -13.87
N HIS A 522 26.74 -17.25 -14.69
CA HIS A 522 25.99 -16.50 -15.70
C HIS A 522 24.95 -15.53 -15.11
N TRP A 523 24.34 -15.87 -13.96
CA TRP A 523 23.33 -15.01 -13.32
C TRP A 523 23.98 -13.87 -12.55
N VAL A 524 25.11 -14.16 -11.89
CA VAL A 524 25.79 -13.24 -11.00
C VAL A 524 26.66 -12.23 -11.75
N GLU A 525 27.17 -12.57 -12.93
CA GLU A 525 27.96 -11.65 -13.79
C GLU A 525 27.20 -10.38 -14.20
N LEU A 526 25.86 -10.42 -14.19
CA LEU A 526 25.01 -9.27 -14.50
C LEU A 526 24.52 -8.51 -13.27
N SER A 527 24.85 -8.97 -12.06
CA SER A 527 24.42 -8.29 -10.83
C SER A 527 25.10 -6.93 -10.68
N TRP A 528 24.37 -5.98 -10.10
CA TRP A 528 24.90 -4.65 -9.78
C TRP A 528 25.80 -4.66 -8.55
N PHE A 529 25.52 -5.55 -7.59
CA PHE A 529 26.29 -5.65 -6.36
C PHE A 529 27.35 -6.76 -6.48
N PRO A 530 28.53 -6.59 -5.87
CA PRO A 530 29.50 -7.66 -5.76
C PRO A 530 28.90 -8.88 -5.06
N VAL A 531 29.22 -10.07 -5.56
CA VAL A 531 28.79 -11.33 -4.97
C VAL A 531 30.00 -12.13 -4.52
N ASP A 532 30.09 -12.35 -3.21
CA ASP A 532 31.12 -13.16 -2.58
C ASP A 532 30.59 -14.60 -2.45
N ILE A 533 31.25 -15.55 -3.11
CA ILE A 533 30.97 -16.98 -2.97
C ILE A 533 31.95 -17.55 -1.94
N THR A 534 31.41 -18.13 -0.89
CA THR A 534 32.17 -18.66 0.25
C THR A 534 31.84 -20.12 0.50
N GLN A 535 32.83 -20.87 0.98
CA GLN A 535 32.68 -22.24 1.46
C GLN A 535 33.16 -22.30 2.89
N ASP A 536 32.31 -22.77 3.81
CA ASP A 536 32.61 -22.78 5.25
C ASP A 536 33.08 -21.39 5.74
N CYS A 537 32.42 -20.33 5.28
CA CYS A 537 32.78 -18.93 5.51
C CYS A 537 34.15 -18.47 4.95
N LEU A 538 34.85 -19.31 4.18
CA LEU A 538 36.10 -18.96 3.49
C LEU A 538 35.80 -18.50 2.06
N LEU A 539 36.35 -17.35 1.67
CA LEU A 539 36.14 -16.78 0.34
C LEU A 539 36.76 -17.67 -0.75
N LEU A 540 35.92 -18.23 -1.62
CA LEU A 540 36.34 -18.98 -2.80
C LEU A 540 36.51 -18.08 -4.01
N LYS A 541 35.51 -17.22 -4.25
CA LYS A 541 35.46 -16.40 -5.45
C LYS A 541 34.70 -15.11 -5.19
N LYS A 542 35.27 -14.01 -5.63
CA LYS A 542 34.59 -12.72 -5.70
C LYS A 542 34.17 -12.46 -7.14
N ILE A 543 32.87 -12.26 -7.36
CA ILE A 543 32.33 -11.88 -8.67
C ILE A 543 31.96 -10.40 -8.59
N ARG A 544 32.58 -9.60 -9.46
CA ARG A 544 32.30 -8.18 -9.63
C ARG A 544 31.95 -7.92 -11.07
N ASN A 545 30.99 -7.02 -11.28
CA ASN A 545 30.69 -6.54 -12.60
C ASN A 545 31.69 -5.44 -12.99
N GLU A 546 32.71 -5.80 -13.76
CA GLU A 546 33.78 -4.90 -14.19
C GLU A 546 33.27 -3.77 -15.10
N LEU A 547 32.10 -3.94 -15.74
CA LEU A 547 31.56 -2.99 -16.70
C LEU A 547 31.16 -1.64 -16.11
N TRP A 548 30.77 -1.64 -14.82
CA TRP A 548 30.25 -0.45 -14.14
C TRP A 548 31.27 0.15 -13.19
N ASN A 549 32.04 -0.67 -12.48
CA ASN A 549 33.00 -0.22 -11.47
C ASN A 549 34.22 0.51 -12.06
N ASP A 550 34.62 0.15 -13.28
CA ASP A 550 35.81 0.71 -13.94
C ASP A 550 35.45 1.81 -14.95
N PHE A 551 34.18 2.17 -15.09
CA PHE A 551 33.74 3.20 -16.04
C PHE A 551 34.05 4.60 -15.52
N GLN A 552 35.00 5.27 -16.15
CA GLN A 552 35.39 6.65 -15.87
C GLN A 552 34.79 7.60 -16.93
N PRO A 553 33.81 8.46 -16.58
CA PRO A 553 33.21 9.39 -17.54
C PRO A 553 34.22 10.37 -18.17
N GLY A 554 35.31 10.68 -17.47
CA GLY A 554 36.36 11.60 -17.92
C GLY A 554 37.12 11.13 -19.16
N ASP A 555 37.14 9.82 -19.43
CA ASP A 555 37.85 9.22 -20.58
C ASP A 555 36.92 9.00 -21.80
N CYS A 556 35.64 9.40 -21.69
CA CYS A 556 34.62 9.12 -22.69
C CYS A 556 34.46 10.25 -23.71
N GLN A 557 34.27 9.90 -24.99
CA GLN A 557 33.78 10.84 -25.99
C GLN A 557 32.25 10.95 -25.90
N GLN A 558 31.74 12.15 -25.60
CA GLN A 558 30.30 12.41 -25.61
C GLN A 558 29.79 12.66 -27.03
N LYS A 559 28.78 11.89 -27.46
CA LYS A 559 28.06 12.08 -28.73
C LYS A 559 26.55 12.10 -28.48
N GLY A 560 25.98 13.28 -28.31
CA GLY A 560 24.55 13.43 -27.98
C GLY A 560 24.22 12.76 -26.64
N PRO A 561 23.24 11.84 -26.58
CA PRO A 561 22.92 11.11 -25.34
C PRO A 561 23.90 9.97 -25.03
N PHE A 562 24.90 9.72 -25.87
CA PHE A 562 25.81 8.58 -25.71
C PHE A 562 27.17 8.99 -25.14
N LEU A 563 27.68 8.22 -24.18
CA LEU A 563 29.08 8.21 -23.79
C LEU A 563 29.77 7.01 -24.42
N VAL A 564 30.88 7.24 -25.11
CA VAL A 564 31.62 6.19 -25.81
C VAL A 564 33.04 6.11 -25.27
N THR A 565 33.45 4.94 -24.80
CA THR A 565 34.83 4.67 -24.38
C THR A 565 35.37 3.41 -25.05
N GLN A 566 36.69 3.33 -25.18
CA GLN A 566 37.38 2.19 -25.75
C GLN A 566 37.86 1.29 -24.59
N THR A 567 37.46 0.03 -24.59
CA THR A 567 37.84 -0.92 -23.53
C THR A 567 39.25 -1.44 -23.74
N THR A 568 39.86 -1.95 -22.67
CA THR A 568 41.20 -2.56 -22.63
C THR A 568 41.38 -3.75 -23.59
N TYR A 569 40.30 -4.33 -24.12
CA TYR A 569 40.29 -5.52 -24.98
C TYR A 569 39.84 -5.23 -26.43
N GLU A 570 40.16 -4.06 -26.98
CA GLU A 570 39.74 -3.65 -28.34
C GLU A 570 38.20 -3.67 -28.54
N GLY A 571 37.42 -3.33 -27.50
CA GLY A 571 35.99 -3.14 -27.60
C GLY A 571 35.60 -1.67 -27.58
N ILE A 572 34.43 -1.33 -28.11
CA ILE A 572 33.79 -0.02 -27.90
C ILE A 572 32.64 -0.21 -26.93
N GLN A 573 32.69 0.50 -25.79
CA GLN A 573 31.59 0.56 -24.82
C GLN A 573 30.77 1.82 -25.09
N VAL A 574 29.48 1.64 -25.35
CA VAL A 574 28.52 2.72 -25.60
C VAL A 574 27.48 2.74 -24.49
N TRP A 575 27.34 3.91 -23.86
CA TRP A 575 26.39 4.15 -22.79
C TRP A 575 25.32 5.11 -23.22
N ASP A 576 24.06 4.67 -23.21
CA ASP A 576 22.90 5.52 -23.47
C ASP A 576 22.42 6.17 -22.17
N ARG A 577 22.61 7.49 -22.04
CA ARG A 577 22.19 8.28 -20.88
C ARG A 577 20.66 8.42 -20.75
N ARG A 578 19.88 8.09 -21.79
CA ARG A 578 18.41 8.11 -21.76
C ARG A 578 17.83 6.78 -21.33
N LEU A 579 18.42 5.69 -21.80
CA LEU A 579 17.92 4.33 -21.56
C LEU A 579 18.64 3.61 -20.42
N THR A 580 19.68 4.22 -19.82
CA THR A 580 20.49 3.63 -18.73
C THR A 580 21.07 2.27 -19.12
N ARG A 581 21.43 2.10 -20.40
CA ARG A 581 21.95 0.85 -20.97
C ARG A 581 23.39 1.03 -21.45
N CYS A 582 24.23 0.07 -21.08
CA CYS A 582 25.57 -0.10 -21.63
C CYS A 582 25.57 -1.23 -22.66
N SER A 583 26.20 -1.00 -23.82
CA SER A 583 26.41 -2.01 -24.86
C SER A 583 27.89 -2.09 -25.24
N ILE A 584 28.43 -3.30 -25.35
CA ILE A 584 29.82 -3.54 -25.74
C ILE A 584 29.84 -4.09 -27.17
N LEU A 585 30.51 -3.37 -28.06
CA LEU A 585 30.81 -3.82 -29.42
C LEU A 585 32.25 -4.36 -29.43
N SER A 586 32.41 -5.67 -29.56
CA SER A 586 33.72 -6.30 -29.81
C SER A 586 34.17 -6.05 -31.25
N LEU A 587 35.35 -5.46 -31.46
CA LEU A 587 35.91 -5.28 -32.81
C LEU A 587 36.25 -6.61 -33.52
N VAL A 588 36.33 -7.74 -32.80
CA VAL A 588 36.58 -9.07 -33.38
C VAL A 588 35.45 -9.49 -34.34
N LEU A 589 34.21 -9.07 -34.07
CA LEU A 589 33.05 -9.35 -34.94
C LEU A 589 33.01 -8.45 -36.20
N MET A 590 33.59 -7.24 -36.16
CA MET A 590 33.68 -6.37 -37.33
C MET A 590 34.73 -6.84 -38.35
N HIS A 591 35.81 -7.48 -37.90
CA HIS A 591 36.83 -8.03 -38.81
C HIS A 591 36.35 -9.27 -39.58
N LEU A 592 35.52 -10.14 -38.98
CA LEU A 592 34.95 -11.31 -39.67
C LEU A 592 33.99 -10.93 -40.81
N HIS A 593 33.26 -9.81 -40.69
CA HIS A 593 32.33 -9.37 -41.72
C HIS A 593 33.02 -8.70 -42.94
N ARG A 594 34.23 -8.16 -42.77
CA ARG A 594 35.04 -7.63 -43.90
C ARG A 594 35.70 -8.73 -44.73
N SER A 595 35.99 -9.90 -44.15
CA SER A 595 36.57 -11.03 -44.87
C SER A 595 35.55 -11.85 -45.69
N ILE A 596 34.24 -11.62 -45.48
CA ILE A 596 33.16 -12.25 -46.25
C ILE A 596 32.70 -11.36 -47.42
N CYS A 597 33.15 -10.10 -47.48
CA CYS A 597 32.79 -9.14 -48.53
C CYS A 597 34.01 -8.60 -49.32
N LEU A 598 35.12 -9.35 -49.39
CA LEU A 598 36.23 -9.11 -50.33
C LEU A 598 36.41 -10.29 -51.27
#